data_AF-A0A353HTJ1-F1
#
_entry.id   AF-A0A353HTJ1-F1
#
_cell.length_a   1.000
_cell.length_b   1.000
_cell.length_c   1.000
_cell.angle_alpha   90.00
_cell.angle_beta   90.00
_cell.angle_gamma   90.00
#
_symmetry.space_group_name_H-M   'P 1'
#
loop_
_entity.id
_entity.type
_entity.pdbx_description
1 polymer ?
#
loop_
_entity_poly.entity_id
_entity_poly.type
_entity_poly.pdbx_seq_one_letter_code
_entity_poly.pdbx_strand_id
1 'polypeptide(L)'
;MKALLALALAATLAGCAQPPVTPTGVYVLSTADMSIVLDVRPGGDYVLQTSGPGRNTDEIRGSWREETGPALSVSFSGIVWRGTEPEAGNAVWAATIDSDSQICLDRDGQNCFFRNDFS
;
A
#
# COMPACT_ATOMS: atom_id res chain seq x y z
N MET A 1 53.28 -9.36 -33.66
CA MET A 1 51.85 -9.53 -34.04
C MET A 1 51.51 -10.99 -33.79
N LYS A 2 50.51 -11.44 -33.03
CA LYS A 2 49.28 -10.85 -32.52
C LYS A 2 48.80 -11.68 -31.30
N ALA A 3 48.38 -10.95 -30.26
CA ALA A 3 47.26 -11.18 -29.34
C ALA A 3 47.06 -12.55 -28.66
N LEU A 4 47.41 -12.59 -27.37
CA LEU A 4 46.81 -13.49 -26.38
C LEU A 4 45.33 -13.09 -26.17
N LEU A 5 44.40 -14.01 -26.44
CA LEU A 5 42.98 -13.86 -26.11
C LEU A 5 42.77 -14.08 -24.60
N ALA A 6 42.59 -12.99 -23.87
CA ALA A 6 42.06 -13.04 -22.51
C ALA A 6 40.53 -13.21 -22.57
N LEU A 7 40.02 -14.38 -22.17
CA LEU A 7 38.59 -14.53 -21.87
C LEU A 7 38.29 -13.79 -20.56
N ALA A 8 37.62 -12.64 -20.66
CA ALA A 8 37.04 -11.97 -19.52
C ALA A 8 35.81 -12.76 -19.05
N LEU A 9 35.87 -13.33 -17.84
CA LEU A 9 34.67 -13.81 -17.15
C LEU A 9 33.83 -12.60 -16.75
N ALA A 10 32.72 -12.37 -17.45
CA ALA A 10 31.69 -11.46 -17.00
C ALA A 10 30.94 -12.12 -15.83
N ALA A 11 31.27 -11.74 -14.60
CA ALA A 11 30.45 -12.03 -13.43
C ALA A 11 29.17 -11.21 -13.55
N THR A 12 28.10 -11.79 -14.08
CA THR A 12 26.76 -11.21 -13.99
C THR A 12 26.36 -11.23 -12.52
N LEU A 13 26.48 -10.09 -11.86
CA LEU A 13 25.78 -9.81 -10.61
C LEU A 13 24.29 -10.05 -10.90
N ALA A 14 23.77 -11.20 -10.47
CA ALA A 14 22.34 -11.39 -10.30
C ALA A 14 21.94 -10.39 -9.23
N GLY A 15 21.65 -9.16 -9.64
CA GLY A 15 20.99 -8.19 -8.78
C GLY A 15 19.72 -8.87 -8.30
N CYS A 16 19.58 -9.03 -6.99
CA CYS A 16 18.35 -9.49 -6.39
C CYS A 16 17.25 -8.55 -6.90
N ALA A 17 16.46 -9.00 -7.87
CA ALA A 17 15.27 -8.28 -8.26
C ALA A 17 14.40 -8.27 -7.01
N GLN A 18 14.17 -7.08 -6.46
CA GLN A 18 13.34 -6.91 -5.29
C GLN A 18 11.98 -7.54 -5.61
N PRO A 19 11.44 -8.42 -4.73
CA PRO A 19 10.15 -9.03 -4.99
C PRO A 19 9.11 -7.94 -5.26
N PRO A 20 8.17 -8.18 -6.19
CA PRO A 20 7.15 -7.19 -6.51
C PRO A 20 6.40 -6.80 -5.25
N VAL A 21 6.27 -5.50 -5.00
CA VAL A 21 5.42 -4.98 -3.93
C VAL A 21 4.00 -5.45 -4.25
N THR A 22 3.26 -5.93 -3.25
CA THR A 22 1.86 -6.34 -3.40
C THR A 22 0.97 -5.48 -2.50
N PRO A 23 -0.18 -5.03 -3.01
CA PRO A 23 -1.14 -4.24 -2.23
C PRO A 23 -1.90 -5.06 -1.21
N THR A 24 -1.88 -6.40 -1.32
CA THR A 24 -2.59 -7.27 -0.38
C THR A 24 -1.85 -7.30 0.97
N GLY A 25 -2.58 -7.05 2.05
CA GLY A 25 -2.05 -6.98 3.39
C GLY A 25 -2.97 -6.21 4.35
N VAL A 26 -2.61 -6.25 5.63
CA VAL A 26 -3.24 -5.42 6.65
C VAL A 26 -2.35 -4.21 6.88
N TYR A 27 -2.93 -3.03 6.84
CA TYR A 27 -2.23 -1.77 7.04
C TYR A 27 -2.89 -0.98 8.17
N VAL A 28 -2.10 -0.26 8.95
CA VAL A 28 -2.59 0.48 10.11
C VAL A 28 -2.16 1.94 10.02
N LEU A 29 -3.13 2.84 10.18
CA LEU A 29 -2.90 4.25 10.46
C LEU A 29 -3.37 4.52 11.89
N SER A 30 -2.44 4.89 12.76
CA SER A 30 -2.74 5.25 14.16
C SER A 30 -2.48 6.73 14.38
N THR A 31 -3.48 7.44 14.87
CA THR A 31 -3.39 8.82 15.34
C THR A 31 -3.56 8.87 16.86
N ALA A 32 -3.50 10.06 17.45
CA ALA A 32 -3.78 10.23 18.88
C ALA A 32 -5.22 9.83 19.27
N ASP A 33 -6.16 10.01 18.34
CA ASP A 33 -7.60 9.93 18.62
C ASP A 33 -8.27 8.69 17.98
N MET A 34 -7.63 8.06 17.00
CA MET A 34 -8.18 6.87 16.33
C MET A 34 -7.11 5.91 15.83
N SER A 35 -7.51 4.66 15.62
CA SER A 35 -6.76 3.68 14.84
C SER A 35 -7.64 3.19 13.69
N ILE A 36 -7.06 3.19 12.50
CA ILE A 36 -7.69 2.72 11.27
C ILE A 36 -6.93 1.50 10.77
N VAL A 37 -7.65 0.39 10.61
CA VAL A 37 -7.13 -0.85 10.03
C VAL A 37 -7.69 -0.99 8.62
N LEU A 38 -6.83 -1.05 7.63
CA LEU A 38 -7.15 -1.32 6.23
C LEU A 38 -6.69 -2.73 5.88
N ASP A 39 -7.63 -3.67 5.77
CA ASP A 39 -7.41 -5.05 5.33
C ASP A 39 -7.68 -5.15 3.82
N VAL A 40 -6.61 -5.14 3.02
CA VAL A 40 -6.64 -5.26 1.56
C VAL A 40 -6.51 -6.73 1.19
N ARG A 41 -7.55 -7.31 0.59
CA ARG A 41 -7.65 -8.75 0.36
C ARG A 41 -7.32 -9.15 -1.06
N PRO A 42 -6.81 -10.37 -1.29
CA PRO A 42 -6.74 -10.91 -2.63
C PRO A 42 -8.15 -11.02 -3.22
N GLY A 43 -8.30 -10.70 -4.50
CA GLY A 43 -9.60 -10.73 -5.19
C GLY A 43 -10.29 -9.38 -5.36
N GLY A 44 -9.69 -8.29 -4.87
CA GLY A 44 -10.16 -6.92 -5.14
C GLY A 44 -11.15 -6.37 -4.11
N ASP A 45 -11.29 -7.01 -2.94
CA ASP A 45 -12.10 -6.51 -1.83
C ASP A 45 -11.20 -5.90 -0.73
N TYR A 46 -11.72 -4.93 0.01
CA TYR A 46 -11.09 -4.47 1.25
C TYR A 46 -12.12 -4.26 2.38
N VAL A 47 -11.61 -4.29 3.60
CA VAL A 47 -12.34 -3.88 4.80
C VAL A 47 -11.54 -2.79 5.50
N LEU A 48 -12.20 -1.70 5.86
CA LEU A 48 -11.62 -0.61 6.61
C LEU A 48 -12.36 -0.47 7.93
N GLN A 49 -11.64 -0.64 9.04
CA GLN A 49 -12.18 -0.58 10.38
C GLN A 49 -11.60 0.63 11.10
N THR A 50 -12.45 1.39 11.78
CA THR A 50 -12.04 2.60 12.48
C THR A 50 -12.48 2.49 13.94
N SER A 51 -11.53 2.68 14.85
CA SER A 51 -11.75 2.54 16.29
C SER A 51 -11.02 3.64 17.06
N GLY A 52 -11.41 3.87 18.32
CA GLY A 52 -10.76 4.87 19.16
C GLY A 52 -11.41 4.98 20.55
N PRO A 53 -10.89 5.84 21.43
CA PRO A 53 -11.41 5.98 22.79
C PRO A 53 -12.87 6.43 22.81
N GLY A 54 -13.74 5.66 23.46
CA GLY A 54 -15.15 6.03 23.66
C GLY A 54 -16.05 5.93 22.42
N ARG A 55 -15.55 5.41 21.29
CA ARG A 55 -16.34 5.13 20.07
C ARG A 55 -16.48 3.63 19.84
N ASN A 56 -17.59 3.24 19.22
CA ASN A 56 -17.72 1.90 18.67
C ASN A 56 -16.78 1.76 17.45
N THR A 57 -16.43 0.52 17.13
CA THR A 57 -15.73 0.22 15.88
C THR A 57 -16.70 0.35 14.71
N ASP A 58 -16.37 1.23 13.76
CA ASP A 58 -17.08 1.36 12.49
C ASP A 58 -16.37 0.53 11.42
N GLU A 59 -17.12 0.06 10.43
CA GLU A 59 -16.60 -0.74 9.34
C GLU A 59 -17.13 -0.25 7.99
N ILE A 60 -16.23 -0.02 7.05
CA ILE A 60 -16.50 0.30 5.66
C ILE A 60 -15.96 -0.84 4.80
N ARG A 61 -16.75 -1.24 3.80
CA ARG A 61 -16.37 -2.27 2.83
C ARG A 61 -16.42 -1.68 1.45
N GLY A 62 -15.47 -2.07 0.61
CA GLY A 62 -15.44 -1.65 -0.77
C GLY A 62 -14.54 -2.56 -1.59
N SER A 63 -14.28 -2.13 -2.81
CA SER A 63 -13.37 -2.82 -3.71
C SER A 63 -12.14 -1.99 -4.01
N TRP A 64 -11.04 -2.67 -4.30
CA TRP A 64 -9.81 -2.08 -4.76
C TRP A 64 -9.37 -2.69 -6.09
N ARG A 65 -8.55 -1.96 -6.84
CA ARG A 65 -7.92 -2.47 -8.06
C ARG A 65 -6.53 -1.89 -8.23
N GLU A 66 -5.66 -2.63 -8.92
CA GLU A 66 -4.38 -2.11 -9.42
C GLU A 66 -4.63 -1.15 -10.58
N GLU A 67 -3.91 -0.04 -10.59
CA GLU A 67 -3.90 0.92 -11.69
C GLU A 67 -2.66 0.66 -12.56
N THR A 68 -2.79 0.90 -13.86
CA THR A 68 -1.67 0.67 -14.80
C THR A 68 -0.64 1.78 -14.69
N GLY A 69 0.63 1.45 -14.42
CA GLY A 69 1.71 2.43 -14.34
C GLY A 69 3.07 1.84 -13.97
N PRO A 70 4.14 2.65 -14.01
CA PRO A 70 5.49 2.21 -13.64
C PRO A 70 5.68 2.05 -12.13
N ALA A 71 4.79 2.60 -11.31
CA ALA A 71 4.74 2.42 -9.86
C ALA A 71 3.47 1.63 -9.49
N LEU A 72 3.52 0.89 -8.38
CA LEU A 72 2.34 0.18 -7.87
C LEU A 72 1.32 1.20 -7.35
N SER A 73 0.40 1.59 -8.21
CA SER A 73 -0.74 2.43 -7.86
C SER A 73 -2.00 1.59 -7.72
N VAL A 74 -2.84 1.94 -6.76
CA VAL A 74 -4.11 1.28 -6.49
C VAL A 74 -5.21 2.32 -6.35
N SER A 75 -6.45 1.90 -6.59
CA SER A 75 -7.61 2.71 -6.24
C SER A 75 -8.59 1.94 -5.38
N PHE A 76 -9.15 2.60 -4.37
CA PHE A 76 -10.13 2.09 -3.43
C PHE A 76 -11.47 2.80 -3.67
N SER A 77 -12.54 2.05 -3.85
CA SER A 77 -13.90 2.58 -4.03
C SER A 77 -14.74 2.42 -2.77
N GLY A 78 -15.83 3.18 -2.65
CA GLY A 78 -16.74 3.05 -1.51
C GLY A 78 -16.36 3.88 -0.29
N ILE A 79 -15.34 4.74 -0.41
CA ILE A 79 -14.83 5.55 0.69
C ILE A 79 -14.64 7.01 0.29
N VAL A 80 -15.01 7.91 1.19
CA VAL A 80 -14.75 9.34 1.15
C VAL A 80 -13.91 9.69 2.37
N TRP A 81 -12.84 10.45 2.19
CA TRP A 81 -11.98 10.92 3.28
C TRP A 81 -12.28 12.37 3.65
N ARG A 82 -12.43 12.66 4.95
CA ARG A 82 -12.47 14.01 5.53
C ARG A 82 -11.28 14.18 6.46
N GLY A 83 -10.14 14.61 5.89
CA GLY A 83 -8.87 14.49 6.59
C GLY A 83 -8.54 13.01 6.79
N THR A 84 -8.34 12.59 8.02
CA THR A 84 -8.12 11.17 8.37
C THR A 84 -9.41 10.42 8.70
N GLU A 85 -10.58 11.07 8.73
CA GLU A 85 -11.84 10.38 9.02
C GLU A 85 -12.43 9.75 7.75
N PRO A 86 -12.70 8.44 7.75
CA PRO A 86 -13.31 7.75 6.63
C PRO A 86 -14.84 7.74 6.75
N GLU A 87 -15.53 7.94 5.62
CA GLU A 87 -16.99 7.78 5.49
C GLU A 87 -17.30 6.84 4.32
N ALA A 88 -18.30 5.96 4.47
CA ALA A 88 -18.81 5.19 3.34
C ALA A 88 -19.42 6.13 2.30
N GLY A 89 -19.04 5.98 1.03
CA GLY A 89 -19.55 6.85 -0.04
C GLY A 89 -19.11 6.50 -1.44
N ASN A 90 -19.75 7.11 -2.44
CA ASN A 90 -19.52 6.81 -3.86
C ASN A 90 -18.31 7.57 -4.44
N ALA A 91 -17.17 7.54 -3.75
CA ALA A 91 -15.93 8.13 -4.24
C ALA A 91 -14.83 7.06 -4.42
N VAL A 92 -13.76 7.48 -5.07
CA VAL A 92 -12.56 6.68 -5.28
C VAL A 92 -11.36 7.41 -4.70
N TRP A 93 -10.63 6.71 -3.82
CA TRP A 93 -9.35 7.15 -3.30
C TRP A 93 -8.23 6.44 -4.08
N ALA A 94 -7.42 7.22 -4.80
CA ALA A 94 -6.24 6.71 -5.48
C ALA A 94 -5.02 6.84 -4.55
N ALA A 95 -4.24 5.77 -4.44
CA ALA A 95 -3.05 5.72 -3.61
C ALA A 95 -1.89 5.04 -4.37
N THR A 96 -0.67 5.36 -3.97
CA THR A 96 0.53 4.66 -4.41
C THR A 96 1.09 3.88 -3.24
N ILE A 97 1.57 2.68 -3.53
CA ILE A 97 2.29 1.86 -2.57
C ILE A 97 3.77 2.05 -2.82
N ASP A 98 4.47 2.60 -1.83
CA ASP A 98 5.89 2.86 -1.93
C ASP A 98 6.74 1.61 -1.63
N SER A 99 8.07 1.79 -1.63
CA SER A 99 9.02 0.70 -1.38
C SER A 99 8.92 0.11 0.03
N ASP A 100 8.39 0.87 0.98
CA ASP A 100 8.22 0.45 2.37
C ASP A 100 6.85 -0.19 2.59
N SER A 101 6.10 -0.44 1.51
CA SER A 101 4.73 -0.92 1.55
C SER A 101 3.82 -0.01 2.36
N GLN A 102 3.96 1.31 2.21
CA GLN A 102 3.05 2.27 2.84
C GLN A 102 1.96 2.71 1.86
N ILE A 103 0.80 3.10 2.39
CA ILE A 103 -0.30 3.67 1.61
C ILE A 103 -0.69 5.00 2.24
N CYS A 104 -0.50 6.13 1.56
CA CYS A 104 -0.75 7.45 2.14
C CYS A 104 -2.06 8.08 1.64
N LEU A 105 -2.80 8.72 2.56
CA LEU A 105 -4.01 9.50 2.25
C LEU A 105 -3.68 10.76 1.45
N ASP A 106 -2.55 11.37 1.80
CA ASP A 106 -2.05 12.61 1.20
C ASP A 106 -0.71 12.39 0.49
N ARG A 107 -0.36 13.32 -0.41
CA ARG A 107 0.91 13.27 -1.16
C ARG A 107 2.10 13.70 -0.31
N ASP A 108 1.86 14.36 0.82
CA ASP A 108 2.91 14.87 1.69
C ASP A 108 3.43 13.79 2.65
N GLY A 109 2.82 12.61 2.64
CA GLY A 109 3.23 11.45 3.44
C GLY A 109 2.95 11.62 4.93
N GLN A 110 2.04 12.53 5.31
CA GLN A 110 1.75 12.80 6.72
C GLN A 110 0.82 11.75 7.32
N ASN A 111 -0.18 11.31 6.56
CA ASN A 111 -1.14 10.30 6.99
C ASN A 111 -0.97 9.02 6.16
N CYS A 112 -0.01 8.20 6.57
CA CYS A 112 0.29 6.93 5.91
C CYS A 112 -0.14 5.73 6.76
N PHE A 113 -0.79 4.79 6.10
CA PHE A 113 -0.95 3.45 6.61
C PHE A 113 0.36 2.71 6.44
N PHE A 114 0.81 2.06 7.51
CA PHE A 114 1.98 1.21 7.52
C PHE A 114 1.55 -0.24 7.47
N ARG A 115 2.22 -1.03 6.64
CA ARG A 115 1.98 -2.47 6.57
C ARG A 115 2.24 -3.09 7.95
N ASN A 116 1.25 -3.82 8.43
CA ASN A 116 1.30 -4.49 9.71
C ASN A 116 1.79 -5.93 9.53
N ASP A 117 3.09 -6.09 9.32
CA ASP A 117 3.73 -7.39 9.06
C ASP A 117 3.98 -8.21 10.33
N PHE A 118 3.16 -8.06 11.39
CA PHE A 118 3.26 -8.96 12.55
C PHE A 118 2.80 -10.36 12.13
N SER A 119 3.77 -11.16 11.69
CA SER A 119 3.79 -12.62 11.65
C SER A 119 4.19 -13.19 13.02
#